data_AF-A0A958L9Y2-F1
#
_entry.id   AF-A0A958L9Y2-F1
#
_cell.length_a   1.000
_cell.length_b   1.000
_cell.length_c   1.000
_cell.angle_alpha   90.00
_cell.angle_beta   90.00
_cell.angle_gamma   90.00
#
_symmetry.space_group_name_H-M   'P 1'
#
loop_
_entity.id
_entity.type
_entity.pdbx_description
1 polymer ?
#
loop_
_entity_poly.entity_id
_entity_poly.type
_entity_poly.pdbx_seq_one_letter_code
_entity_poly.pdbx_strand_id
1 'polypeptide(L)' 'PKKLWTLLNSLNSIREFFIVSTVSVAESDKLSVHVEKAKGEKCVRCWHFSEEIGKNNEYKDICPKCIEALT' A
#
# COMPACT_ATOMS: atom_id res chain seq x y z
N PRO A 1 -4.84 4.52 20.40
CA PRO A 1 -6.00 5.40 20.68
C PRO A 1 -5.69 6.83 20.23
N LYS A 2 -6.53 7.86 20.34
CA LYS A 2 -6.47 9.10 19.53
C LYS A 2 -5.10 9.63 19.04
N LYS A 3 -4.11 9.83 19.93
CA LYS A 3 -2.75 10.29 19.55
C LYS A 3 -2.05 9.38 18.52
N LEU A 4 -2.16 8.07 18.67
CA LEU A 4 -1.54 7.10 17.74
C LEU A 4 -2.21 7.18 16.36
N TRP A 5 -3.54 7.31 16.31
CA TRP A 5 -4.26 7.47 15.06
C TRP A 5 -3.82 8.76 14.34
N THR A 6 -3.73 9.87 15.08
CA THR A 6 -3.21 11.14 14.55
C THR A 6 -1.80 10.98 13.98
N LEU A 7 -0.90 10.30 14.71
CA LEU A 7 0.46 10.04 14.24
C LEU A 7 0.44 9.21 12.95
N LEU A 8 -0.22 8.06 12.94
CA LEU A 8 -0.25 7.16 11.77
C LEU A 8 -0.84 7.86 10.54
N ASN A 9 -1.90 8.65 10.69
CA ASN A 9 -2.48 9.41 9.57
C ASN A 9 -1.66 10.62 9.12
N SER A 10 -0.70 11.08 9.92
CA SER A 10 0.23 12.15 9.53
C SER A 10 1.43 11.64 8.72
N LEU A 11 1.66 10.32 8.71
CA LEU A 11 2.77 9.72 7.96
C LEU A 11 2.39 9.55 6.50
N ASN A 12 3.19 10.15 5.62
CA ASN A 12 3.15 9.82 4.20
C ASN A 12 3.74 8.43 3.99
N SER A 13 3.22 7.68 3.02
CA SER A 13 3.82 6.40 2.61
C SER A 13 3.94 5.41 3.79
N ILE A 14 2.84 5.25 4.54
CA ILE A 14 2.81 4.44 5.76
C ILE A 14 2.99 2.93 5.50
N ARG A 15 2.63 2.44 4.31
CA ARG A 15 2.84 1.04 3.92
C ARG A 15 4.32 0.66 3.87
N GLU A 16 5.21 1.62 3.56
CA GLU A 16 6.66 1.44 3.54
C GLU A 16 7.24 1.23 4.95
N PHE A 17 6.64 1.82 5.99
CA PHE A 17 7.08 1.59 7.37
C PHE A 17 6.77 0.16 7.84
N PHE A 18 5.64 -0.39 7.38
CA PHE A 18 5.21 -1.74 7.74
C PHE A 18 5.69 -2.81 6.75
N ILE A 19 6.32 -2.42 5.64
CA ILE A 19 6.79 -3.33 4.58
C ILE A 19 5.64 -4.21 4.04
N VAL A 20 4.47 -3.59 3.82
CA VAL A 20 3.26 -4.27 3.32
C VAL A 20 2.79 -3.68 1.99
N SER A 21 1.95 -4.44 1.27
CA SER A 21 1.40 -4.00 -0.02
C SER A 21 0.26 -2.99 0.11
N THR A 22 -0.51 -3.02 1.18
CA THR A 22 -1.55 -2.04 1.47
C THR A 22 -1.69 -1.91 2.98
N VAL A 23 -2.14 -0.74 3.42
CA VAL A 23 -2.48 -0.50 4.82
C VAL A 23 -3.60 0.53 4.85
N SER A 24 -4.56 0.29 5.73
CA SER A 24 -5.60 1.24 6.07
C SER A 24 -5.59 1.45 7.57
N VAL A 25 -5.83 2.68 8.00
CA VAL A 25 -5.84 3.05 9.41
C VAL A 25 -7.21 3.62 9.73
N ALA A 26 -7.90 3.00 10.70
CA ALA A 26 -9.20 3.43 11.18
C ALA A 26 -9.10 3.98 12.60
N GLU A 27 -9.93 4.98 12.93
CA GLU A 27 -10.02 5.48 14.31
C GLU A 27 -10.78 4.46 15.16
N SER A 28 -10.23 4.15 16.34
CA SER A 28 -10.86 3.25 17.30
C SER A 28 -10.38 3.55 18.72
N ASP A 29 -11.23 3.24 19.70
CA ASP A 29 -10.91 3.37 21.13
C ASP A 29 -9.84 2.37 21.57
N LYS A 30 -9.74 1.24 20.87
CA LYS A 30 -8.78 0.17 21.17
C LYS A 30 -7.80 -0.01 20.03
N LEU A 31 -6.56 -0.33 20.37
CA LEU A 31 -5.59 -0.78 19.37
C LEU A 31 -5.96 -2.20 18.94
N SER A 32 -6.17 -2.39 17.65
CA SER A 32 -6.36 -3.69 17.02
C SER A 32 -5.64 -3.72 15.68
N VAL A 33 -5.23 -4.91 15.26
CA VAL A 33 -4.57 -5.14 13.98
C VAL A 33 -5.25 -6.32 13.31
N HIS A 34 -5.60 -6.15 12.05
CA HIS A 34 -6.11 -7.21 11.19
C HIS A 34 -5.18 -7.34 9.99
N VAL A 35 -4.82 -8.58 9.65
CA VAL A 35 -3.90 -8.89 8.55
C VAL A 35 -4.56 -9.87 7.62
N GLU A 36 -4.58 -9.51 6.34
CA GLU A 36 -5.05 -10.35 5.26
C GLU A 36 -4.08 -10.30 4.08
N LYS A 37 -4.20 -11.26 3.16
CA LYS A 37 -3.42 -11.26 1.93
C LYS A 37 -3.84 -10.07 1.07
N ALA A 38 -2.87 -9.28 0.62
CA ALA A 38 -3.12 -8.17 -0.30
C ALA A 38 -3.75 -8.65 -1.62
N LYS A 39 -4.69 -7.86 -2.15
CA LYS A 39 -5.41 -8.13 -3.39
C LYS A 39 -4.58 -7.75 -4.63
N GLY A 40 -5.01 -8.24 -5.77
CA GLY A 40 -4.41 -7.96 -7.08
C GLY A 40 -3.21 -8.86 -7.39
N GLU A 41 -2.37 -8.36 -8.29
CA GLU A 41 -1.21 -9.07 -8.84
C GLU A 41 0.09 -8.56 -8.21
N LYS A 42 1.16 -9.35 -8.28
CA LYS A 42 2.49 -8.95 -7.79
C LYS A 42 3.24 -8.12 -8.84
N CYS A 43 3.67 -6.91 -8.50
CA CYS A 43 4.56 -6.10 -9.34
C CYS A 43 5.94 -6.76 -9.45
N VAL A 44 6.45 -6.94 -10.68
CA VAL A 44 7.76 -7.58 -10.89
C VAL A 44 8.95 -6.73 -10.43
N ARG A 45 8.79 -5.40 -10.35
CA ARG A 45 9.86 -4.46 -9.99
C ARG A 45 10.01 -4.22 -8.49
N CYS A 46 8.89 -4.02 -7.79
CA CYS A 46 8.91 -3.69 -6.35
C CYS A 46 8.30 -4.78 -5.44
N TRP A 47 7.78 -5.85 -6.03
CA TRP A 47 7.15 -7.00 -5.35
C TRP A 47 5.93 -6.70 -4.49
N HIS A 48 5.45 -5.45 -4.51
CA HIS A 48 4.17 -5.12 -3.93
C HIS A 48 3.01 -5.59 -4.80
N PHE A 49 1.92 -5.95 -4.14
CA PHE A 49 0.67 -6.29 -4.77
C PHE A 49 -0.16 -5.04 -5.05
N SER A 50 -0.87 -5.03 -6.19
CA SER A 50 -1.78 -3.95 -6.57
C SER A 50 -2.84 -4.45 -7.54
N GLU A 51 -4.08 -3.98 -7.37
CA GLU A 51 -5.20 -4.22 -8.28
C GLU A 51 -5.11 -3.38 -9.57
N GLU A 52 -4.13 -2.48 -9.67
CA GLU A 52 -3.93 -1.58 -10.81
C GLU A 52 -2.89 -2.11 -11.82
N ILE A 53 -2.24 -3.24 -11.54
CA ILE A 53 -1.33 -3.90 -12.49
C ILE A 53 -2.14 -4.38 -13.70
N GLY A 54 -1.57 -4.23 -14.90
CA GLY A 54 -2.22 -4.58 -16.17
C GLY A 54 -3.11 -3.48 -16.75
N LYS A 55 -3.38 -2.38 -16.02
CA LYS A 55 -4.22 -1.27 -16.53
C LYS A 55 -3.48 -0.32 -17.47
N ASN A 56 -2.14 -0.33 -17.46
CA ASN A 56 -1.33 0.41 -18.42
C ASN A 56 -0.95 -0.51 -19.59
N ASN A 57 -1.20 -0.07 -20.82
CA ASN A 57 -0.97 -0.88 -22.03
C ASN A 57 0.52 -1.09 -22.36
N GLU A 58 1.39 -0.13 -22.01
CA GLU A 58 2.83 -0.19 -22.22
C GLU A 58 3.52 -0.97 -21.08
N TYR A 59 3.02 -0.81 -19.86
CA TYR A 59 3.60 -1.35 -18.64
C TYR A 59 2.65 -2.32 -17.93
N LYS A 60 2.50 -3.53 -18.50
CA LYS A 60 1.47 -4.49 -18.06
C LYS A 60 1.77 -5.18 -16.73
N ASP A 61 3.04 -5.40 -16.39
CA ASP A 61 3.44 -6.23 -15.23
C ASP A 61 3.97 -5.42 -14.03
N ILE A 62 3.85 -4.09 -14.08
CA ILE A 62 4.32 -3.19 -13.01
C ILE A 62 3.21 -2.30 -12.47
N CYS A 63 3.33 -1.90 -11.22
CA CYS A 63 2.33 -1.05 -10.54
C CYS A 63 2.51 0.44 -10.89
N PRO A 64 1.48 1.29 -10.65
CA PRO A 64 1.53 2.72 -10.98
C PRO A 64 2.75 3.46 -10.41
N LYS A 65 3.14 3.18 -9.16
CA LYS A 65 4.35 3.77 -8.53
C LYS A 65 5.63 3.44 -9.31
N CYS A 66 5.72 2.24 -9.86
CA CYS A 66 6.87 1.83 -10.65
C CYS A 66 6.86 2.42 -12.06
N ILE A 67 5.67 2.69 -12.62
CA ILE A 67 5.50 3.39 -13.90
C ILE A 67 5.94 4.84 -13.76
N GLU A 68 5.45 5.54 -12.73
CA GLU A 68 5.84 6.92 -12.42
C GLU A 68 7.36 7.07 -12.27
N ALA A 69 8.05 6.06 -11.73
CA ALA A 69 9.51 6.06 -11.61
C ALA A 69 10.27 5.78 -12.93
N LEU A 70 9.59 5.53 -14.05
CA LEU A 70 10.19 5.32 -15.39
C LEU A 70 9.92 6.48 -16.36
N THR A 71 9.00 7.39 -16.00
CA THR A 71 8.50 8.48 -16.85
C THR A 71 8.76 9.82 -16.21
#